data_AF-A0A9D4I3Q1-F1
#
_entry.id   AF-A0A9D4I3Q1-F1
#
_cell.length_a   1.000
_cell.length_b   1.000
_cell.length_c   1.000
_cell.angle_alpha   90.00
_cell.angle_beta   90.00
_cell.angle_gamma   90.00
#
_symmetry.space_group_name_H-M   'P 1'
#
loop_
_entity.id
_entity.type
_entity.pdbx_description
1 polymer ?
#
loop_
_entity_poly.entity_id
_entity_poly.type
_entity_poly.pdbx_seq_one_letter_code
_entity_poly.pdbx_strand_id
1 'polypeptide(L)'
;MQTSGFISPHTISTDETIGLTSFAAQDSPHCQPNEYGPSCKYCVPRDSCVDGHYTCDPLTGNKLCRPGYKGDACEIPEERDTENEFHLTCPASECRNGGTCISGRCCCSGGYTGELCEVEIIECRNDSCMNAGKAKKINSK
;
A
#
# COMPACT_ATOMS: atom_id res chain seq x y z
N MET A 1 -29.82 -18.61 -17.15
CA MET A 1 -28.76 -18.23 -18.10
C MET A 1 -28.32 -16.81 -17.73
N GLN A 2 -27.01 -16.61 -17.63
CA GLN A 2 -26.34 -15.46 -16.99
C GLN A 2 -26.63 -14.10 -17.67
N THR A 3 -26.48 -13.00 -16.91
CA THR A 3 -25.54 -11.85 -17.15
C THR A 3 -25.95 -10.68 -16.23
N SER A 4 -25.15 -10.34 -15.21
CA SER A 4 -24.12 -9.28 -15.19
C SER A 4 -24.61 -8.02 -14.48
N GLY A 5 -24.43 -7.98 -13.15
CA GLY A 5 -24.66 -6.80 -12.33
C GLY A 5 -23.38 -5.95 -12.23
N PHE A 6 -23.45 -4.71 -12.71
CA PHE A 6 -22.59 -3.61 -12.27
C PHE A 6 -23.48 -2.61 -11.56
N ILE A 7 -23.41 -2.50 -10.23
CA ILE A 7 -23.89 -1.30 -9.53
C ILE A 7 -22.87 -0.95 -8.44
N SER A 8 -22.14 0.13 -8.70
CA SER A 8 -21.33 0.87 -7.76
C SER A 8 -22.21 1.89 -7.01
N PRO A 9 -21.67 2.64 -6.03
CA PRO A 9 -22.21 2.77 -4.70
C PRO A 9 -23.21 3.94 -4.59
N HIS A 10 -23.84 4.04 -3.43
CA HIS A 10 -24.72 5.12 -2.97
C HIS A 10 -26.22 4.96 -3.26
N THR A 11 -26.89 4.52 -2.19
CA THR A 11 -28.28 4.82 -1.77
C THR A 11 -29.44 4.35 -2.64
N ILE A 12 -30.36 3.60 -2.03
CA ILE A 12 -31.76 4.02 -1.77
C ILE A 12 -32.33 3.08 -0.68
N SER A 13 -32.93 3.66 0.35
CA SER A 13 -33.83 3.00 1.30
C SER A 13 -35.27 3.17 0.81
N THR A 14 -36.10 2.13 0.91
CA THR A 14 -37.51 2.24 1.35
C THR A 14 -38.04 0.87 1.76
N ASP A 15 -38.89 0.91 2.78
CA ASP A 15 -39.36 -0.15 3.67
C ASP A 15 -40.65 -0.88 3.20
N GLU A 16 -41.01 -1.93 3.95
CA GLU A 16 -42.33 -2.56 4.14
C GLU A 16 -42.66 -3.91 3.44
N THR A 17 -42.72 -4.93 4.31
CA THR A 17 -43.63 -6.10 4.32
C THR A 17 -43.38 -7.32 3.41
N ILE A 18 -42.47 -8.22 3.83
CA ILE A 18 -42.68 -9.68 3.70
C ILE A 18 -42.13 -10.36 4.95
N GLY A 19 -43.03 -10.88 5.79
CA GLY A 19 -42.66 -11.70 6.93
C GLY A 19 -42.11 -13.04 6.47
N LEU A 20 -40.80 -13.26 6.61
CA LEU A 20 -40.15 -14.56 6.63
C LEU A 20 -38.89 -14.43 7.49
N THR A 21 -38.93 -15.07 8.67
CA THR A 21 -37.81 -15.49 9.53
C THR A 21 -36.55 -14.61 9.51
N SER A 22 -36.36 -13.82 10.58
CA SER A 22 -35.11 -13.16 11.00
C SER A 22 -33.88 -13.54 10.16
N PHE A 23 -33.70 -12.86 9.02
CA PHE A 23 -32.36 -12.71 8.47
C PHE A 23 -31.67 -11.82 9.47
N ALA A 24 -30.77 -12.42 10.25
CA ALA A 24 -29.89 -11.68 11.15
C ALA A 24 -29.45 -10.42 10.42
N ALA A 25 -29.70 -9.25 11.02
CA ALA A 25 -29.17 -8.00 10.53
C ALA A 25 -27.72 -8.29 10.14
N GLN A 26 -27.41 -8.20 8.85
CA GLN A 26 -26.02 -8.04 8.43
C GLN A 26 -25.67 -6.62 8.82
N ASP A 27 -25.61 -6.40 10.12
CA ASP A 27 -25.14 -5.21 10.79
C ASP A 27 -23.62 -5.29 10.57
N SER A 28 -23.20 -4.98 9.35
CA SER A 28 -21.81 -4.64 9.11
C SER A 28 -21.58 -3.42 10.00
N PRO A 29 -20.71 -3.52 11.00
CA PRO A 29 -20.58 -2.47 11.98
C PRO A 29 -20.27 -1.16 11.26
N HIS A 30 -20.98 -0.09 11.63
CA HIS A 30 -20.74 1.25 11.10
C HIS A 30 -19.37 1.74 11.58
N CYS A 31 -18.32 1.27 10.92
CA CYS A 31 -16.94 1.61 11.24
C CYS A 31 -16.61 3.02 10.75
N GLN A 32 -15.65 3.66 11.42
CA GLN A 32 -15.13 4.96 11.04
C GLN A 32 -14.24 4.85 9.77
N PRO A 33 -13.87 5.98 9.13
CA PRO A 33 -12.93 5.95 8.03
C PRO A 33 -11.61 5.26 8.43
N ASN A 34 -11.14 4.35 7.56
CA ASN A 34 -9.94 3.52 7.76
C ASN A 34 -10.09 2.37 8.76
N GLU A 35 -11.31 2.00 9.13
CA GLU A 35 -11.59 0.82 9.93
C GLU A 35 -12.23 -0.28 9.09
N TYR A 36 -11.84 -1.53 9.36
CA TYR A 36 -12.24 -2.67 8.56
C TYR A 36 -12.64 -3.88 9.40
N GLY A 37 -13.43 -4.77 8.80
CA GLY A 37 -13.90 -6.00 9.40
C GLY A 37 -14.94 -5.84 10.52
N PRO A 38 -15.40 -6.96 11.11
CA PRO A 38 -16.47 -6.97 12.11
C PRO A 38 -16.05 -6.36 13.46
N SER A 39 -14.75 -6.13 13.67
CA SER A 39 -14.20 -5.50 14.88
C SER A 39 -13.82 -4.03 14.68
N CYS A 40 -14.12 -3.43 13.51
CA CYS A 40 -13.70 -2.07 13.13
C CYS A 40 -12.22 -1.78 13.41
N LYS A 41 -11.34 -2.66 12.93
CA LYS A 41 -9.90 -2.54 13.16
C LYS A 41 -9.33 -1.43 12.27
N TYR A 42 -8.67 -0.45 12.89
CA TYR A 42 -8.02 0.64 12.18
C TYR A 42 -6.81 0.16 11.36
N CYS A 43 -6.75 0.55 10.09
CA CYS A 43 -5.66 0.29 9.18
C CYS A 43 -5.59 1.38 8.10
N VAL A 44 -4.41 1.88 7.76
CA VAL A 44 -4.23 2.78 6.60
C VAL A 44 -3.19 2.14 5.69
N PRO A 45 -3.47 1.93 4.39
CA PRO A 45 -2.50 1.37 3.46
C PRO A 45 -1.21 2.19 3.43
N ARG A 46 -0.06 1.52 3.40
CA ARG A 46 1.26 2.16 3.34
C ARG A 46 2.13 1.51 2.27
N ASP A 47 2.98 2.33 1.68
CA ASP A 47 3.98 1.90 0.70
C ASP A 47 5.25 2.72 0.93
N SER A 48 5.84 2.50 2.10
CA SER A 48 6.99 3.24 2.58
C SER A 48 8.02 2.29 3.16
N CYS A 49 9.30 2.59 2.93
CA CYS A 49 10.40 1.76 3.42
C CYS A 49 10.51 1.73 4.96
N VAL A 50 9.98 2.75 5.65
CA VAL A 50 9.97 2.82 7.14
C VAL A 50 8.65 2.33 7.74
N ASP A 51 7.53 2.60 7.07
CA ASP A 51 6.21 2.36 7.64
C ASP A 51 5.52 1.11 7.07
N GLY A 52 6.23 0.36 6.21
CA GLY A 52 5.75 -0.89 5.63
C GLY A 52 5.13 -0.80 4.24
N HIS A 53 5.09 -1.95 3.58
CA HIS A 53 4.52 -2.14 2.24
C HIS A 53 3.29 -3.05 2.32
N TYR A 54 2.12 -2.46 2.60
CA TYR A 54 0.90 -3.23 2.78
C TYR A 54 -0.37 -2.50 2.35
N THR A 55 -1.40 -3.32 2.10
CA THR A 55 -2.79 -2.89 1.99
C THR A 55 -3.58 -3.39 3.22
N CYS A 56 -4.82 -2.93 3.37
CA CYS A 56 -5.69 -3.35 4.46
C CYS A 56 -6.68 -4.39 3.96
N ASP A 57 -6.76 -5.53 4.64
CA ASP A 57 -7.80 -6.53 4.39
C ASP A 57 -9.17 -5.93 4.72
N PRO A 58 -10.12 -5.85 3.76
CA PRO A 58 -11.43 -5.27 4.01
C PRO A 58 -12.30 -6.09 4.98
N LEU A 59 -12.01 -7.39 5.16
CA LEU A 59 -12.79 -8.30 6.00
C LEU A 59 -12.29 -8.36 7.44
N THR A 60 -11.00 -8.10 7.67
CA THR A 60 -10.39 -8.27 9.00
C THR A 60 -9.65 -7.03 9.51
N GLY A 61 -9.29 -6.10 8.63
CA GLY A 61 -8.41 -4.97 8.94
C GLY A 61 -6.97 -5.36 9.21
N ASN A 62 -6.57 -6.60 8.89
CA ASN A 62 -5.17 -7.01 8.94
C ASN A 62 -4.37 -6.40 7.79
N LYS A 63 -3.07 -6.22 8.03
CA LYS A 63 -2.15 -5.77 7.00
C LYS A 63 -1.88 -6.93 6.02
N LEU A 64 -2.07 -6.68 4.74
CA LEU A 64 -1.74 -7.59 3.65
C LEU A 64 -0.47 -7.09 2.99
N CYS A 65 0.64 -7.79 3.23
CA CYS A 65 1.93 -7.41 2.69
C CYS A 65 1.92 -7.45 1.16
N ARG A 66 2.55 -6.45 0.55
CA ARG A 66 2.78 -6.45 -0.90
C ARG A 66 3.74 -7.58 -1.27
N PRO A 67 3.70 -8.08 -2.52
CA PRO A 67 4.58 -9.17 -2.95
C PRO A 67 6.06 -8.86 -2.66
N GLY A 68 6.75 -9.82 -2.05
CA GLY A 68 8.16 -9.67 -1.67
C GLY A 68 8.39 -8.97 -0.33
N TYR A 69 7.36 -8.82 0.51
CA TYR A 69 7.47 -8.28 1.87
C TYR A 69 6.75 -9.16 2.89
N LYS A 70 7.29 -9.19 4.11
CA LYS A 70 6.82 -9.92 5.29
C LYS A 70 7.06 -9.10 6.56
N GLY A 71 6.67 -9.68 7.70
CA GLY A 71 6.73 -9.04 9.02
C GLY A 71 5.38 -8.44 9.41
N ASP A 72 5.22 -8.12 10.69
CA ASP A 72 3.95 -7.64 11.24
C ASP A 72 3.57 -6.24 10.74
N ALA A 73 4.54 -5.46 10.24
CA ALA A 73 4.31 -4.20 9.55
C ALA A 73 4.65 -4.27 8.05
N CYS A 74 4.93 -5.46 7.49
CA CYS A 74 5.32 -5.65 6.09
C CYS A 74 6.52 -4.79 5.67
N GLU A 75 7.48 -4.66 6.58
CA GLU A 75 8.71 -3.86 6.45
C GLU A 75 9.94 -4.69 6.04
N ILE A 76 9.83 -6.02 6.11
CA ILE A 76 10.94 -6.94 5.86
C ILE A 76 10.80 -7.49 4.44
N PRO A 77 11.80 -7.36 3.56
CA PRO A 77 11.77 -8.05 2.28
C PRO A 77 11.73 -9.57 2.44
N GLU A 78 10.87 -10.25 1.70
CA GLU A 78 10.98 -11.70 1.49
C GLU A 78 12.10 -11.91 0.48
N GLU A 79 13.32 -12.12 0.99
CA GLU A 79 14.49 -12.45 0.19
C GLU A 79 14.14 -13.62 -0.74
N ARG A 80 14.05 -13.34 -2.04
CA ARG A 80 13.88 -14.36 -3.08
C ARG A 80 15.26 -14.88 -3.45
N ASP A 81 15.51 -16.12 -3.04
CA ASP A 81 16.46 -17.06 -3.65
C ASP A 81 17.94 -16.66 -3.60
N THR A 82 18.57 -16.86 -2.44
CA THR A 82 20.03 -16.86 -2.28
C THR A 82 20.64 -18.17 -2.77
N GLU A 83 20.73 -18.37 -4.09
CA GLU A 83 21.82 -19.14 -4.68
C GLU A 83 22.63 -18.36 -5.70
N ASN A 84 22.44 -17.02 -5.80
CA ASN A 84 23.44 -16.17 -6.44
C ASN A 84 23.41 -14.72 -5.97
N GLU A 85 24.59 -14.27 -5.53
CA GLU A 85 25.13 -12.92 -5.66
C GLU A 85 24.62 -11.78 -4.77
N PHE A 86 25.59 -11.25 -4.02
CA PHE A 86 25.64 -9.93 -3.40
C PHE A 86 24.70 -9.73 -2.21
N HIS A 87 25.26 -9.89 -1.02
CA HIS A 87 24.70 -9.36 0.22
C HIS A 87 24.26 -7.90 0.00
N LEU A 88 22.96 -7.68 -0.20
CA LEU A 88 22.31 -6.39 -0.09
C LEU A 88 22.23 -6.04 1.41
N THR A 89 23.39 -5.97 2.03
CA THR A 89 23.59 -5.40 3.35
C THR A 89 24.16 -4.03 3.04
N CYS A 90 23.33 -2.99 2.83
CA CYS A 90 23.90 -1.65 2.71
C CYS A 90 24.60 -1.33 4.04
N PRO A 91 25.94 -1.23 4.14
CA PRO A 91 26.50 -0.54 5.29
C PRO A 91 25.95 0.89 5.21
N ALA A 92 25.49 1.45 6.34
CA ALA A 92 24.76 2.73 6.36
C ALA A 92 25.47 3.90 5.61
N SER A 93 26.77 3.77 5.35
CA SER A 93 27.59 4.66 4.54
C SER A 93 27.31 4.66 3.03
N GLU A 94 26.67 3.62 2.48
CA GLU A 94 26.43 3.51 1.02
C GLU A 94 25.13 4.21 0.59
N CYS A 95 24.19 4.42 1.52
CA CYS A 95 22.98 5.18 1.22
C CYS A 95 23.32 6.65 1.03
N ARG A 96 23.21 7.12 -0.21
CA ARG A 96 23.52 8.50 -0.58
C ARG A 96 22.36 9.43 -0.26
N ASN A 97 22.63 10.73 -0.34
CA ASN A 97 21.62 11.79 -0.30
C ASN A 97 20.68 11.73 0.93
N GLY A 98 21.24 11.35 2.09
CA GLY A 98 20.47 11.23 3.33
C GLY A 98 19.55 10.01 3.38
N GLY A 99 19.80 8.98 2.57
CA GLY A 99 19.11 7.70 2.68
C GLY A 99 19.50 6.95 3.96
N THR A 100 18.57 6.19 4.53
CA THR A 100 18.80 5.35 5.72
C THR A 100 18.77 3.89 5.34
N CYS A 101 19.77 3.10 5.75
CA CYS A 101 19.72 1.65 5.54
C CYS A 101 18.71 1.01 6.50
N ILE A 102 17.70 0.34 5.96
CA ILE A 102 16.68 -0.39 6.71
C ILE A 102 16.54 -1.77 6.07
N SER A 103 16.71 -2.82 6.87
CA SER A 103 16.56 -4.21 6.43
C SER A 103 17.35 -4.54 5.16
N GLY A 104 18.56 -4.00 5.03
CA GLY A 104 19.45 -4.24 3.90
C GLY A 104 19.25 -3.33 2.69
N ARG A 105 18.27 -2.41 2.69
CA ARG A 105 18.02 -1.49 1.56
C ARG A 105 18.10 -0.02 1.99
N CYS A 106 18.54 0.85 1.09
CA CYS A 106 18.46 2.30 1.32
C CYS A 106 17.02 2.83 1.18
N CYS A 107 16.48 3.34 2.28
CA CYS A 107 15.29 4.16 2.32
C CYS A 107 15.66 5.60 1.96
N CYS A 108 15.28 6.04 0.76
CA CYS A 108 15.68 7.34 0.24
C CYS A 108 14.92 8.49 0.88
N SER A 109 15.66 9.58 1.14
CA SER A 109 15.05 10.86 1.50
C SER A 109 14.19 11.38 0.34
N GLY A 110 13.20 12.21 0.67
CA GLY A 110 12.30 12.81 -0.33
C GLY A 110 13.09 13.50 -1.44
N GLY A 111 12.71 13.24 -2.69
CA GLY A 111 13.44 13.76 -3.85
C GLY A 111 14.56 12.86 -4.36
N TYR A 112 14.76 11.65 -3.80
CA TYR A 112 15.76 10.69 -4.30
C TYR A 112 15.19 9.27 -4.47
N THR A 113 15.78 8.50 -5.38
CA THR A 113 15.45 7.11 -5.72
C THR A 113 16.71 6.36 -6.16
N GLY A 114 16.58 5.10 -6.59
CA GLY A 114 17.71 4.19 -6.84
C GLY A 114 17.99 3.29 -5.65
N GLU A 115 18.84 2.28 -5.86
CA GLU A 115 19.16 1.26 -4.85
C GLU A 115 19.95 1.86 -3.67
N LEU A 116 20.77 2.87 -3.96
CA LEU A 116 21.60 3.60 -3.00
C LEU A 116 21.16 5.06 -2.87
N CYS A 117 19.95 5.40 -3.32
CA CYS A 117 19.43 6.77 -3.31
C CYS A 117 20.27 7.76 -4.11
N GLU A 118 21.01 7.27 -5.10
CA GLU A 118 21.93 8.04 -5.94
C GLU A 118 21.24 8.85 -7.04
N VAL A 119 19.95 8.58 -7.29
CA VAL A 119 19.18 9.21 -8.35
C VAL A 119 18.30 10.30 -7.77
N GLU A 120 18.49 11.54 -8.18
CA GLU A 120 17.56 12.64 -7.87
C GLU A 120 16.24 12.47 -8.66
N ILE A 121 15.11 12.61 -7.97
CA ILE A 121 13.78 12.62 -8.57
C ILE A 121 13.55 14.01 -9.14
N ILE A 122 13.48 14.09 -10.47
CA ILE A 122 13.15 15.34 -11.14
C ILE A 122 11.63 15.48 -11.16
N GLU A 123 11.11 16.42 -10.35
CA GLU A 123 9.70 16.77 -10.35
C GLU A 123 9.34 17.45 -11.68
N CYS A 124 8.35 16.91 -12.38
CA CYS A 124 7.91 17.44 -13.65
C CYS A 124 6.49 18.01 -13.51
N ARG A 125 6.34 19.27 -13.93
CA ARG A 125 5.08 20.02 -13.86
C ARG A 125 4.04 19.58 -14.91
N ASN A 126 4.47 18.88 -15.98
CA ASN A 126 3.63 18.44 -17.10
C ASN A 126 4.05 17.03 -17.61
N ASP A 127 3.21 16.43 -18.46
CA ASP A 127 3.43 15.10 -19.11
C ASP A 127 4.62 15.02 -20.09
N SER A 128 5.42 16.09 -20.23
CA SER A 128 6.54 16.15 -21.18
C SER A 128 7.84 15.53 -20.67
N CYS A 129 7.82 14.78 -19.57
CA CYS A 129 9.02 14.13 -19.02
C CYS A 129 9.44 12.89 -19.83
N MET A 130 9.84 13.11 -21.08
CA MET A 130 10.53 12.13 -21.90
C MET A 130 12.04 12.22 -21.64
N ASN A 131 12.50 11.67 -20.51
CA ASN A 131 13.89 11.24 -20.36
C ASN A 131 13.94 10.08 -19.35
N ALA A 132 14.11 8.87 -19.87
CA ALA A 132 14.63 7.67 -19.20
C ALA A 132 14.08 7.27 -17.80
N GLY A 133 12.82 7.55 -17.48
CA GLY A 133 12.09 6.87 -16.39
C GLY A 133 12.31 7.38 -14.95
N LYS A 134 12.86 8.59 -14.76
CA LYS A 134 13.24 9.11 -13.42
C LYS A 134 12.43 10.31 -12.94
N ALA A 135 11.29 10.60 -13.56
CA ALA A 135 10.44 11.73 -13.22
C ALA A 135 9.20 11.30 -12.44
N LYS A 136 8.91 11.98 -11.32
CA LYS A 136 7.63 11.85 -10.61
C LYS A 136 6.72 13.00 -11.00
N LYS A 137 5.52 12.67 -11.51
CA LYS A 137 4.50 13.68 -11.84
C LYS A 137 3.99 14.30 -10.55
N ILE A 138 4.12 15.61 -10.42
CA ILE A 138 3.44 16.38 -9.39
C ILE A 138 2.27 17.11 -10.03
N ASN A 139 1.05 16.81 -9.58
CA ASN A 139 -0.07 17.69 -9.89
C ASN A 139 0.09 18.92 -8.98
N SER A 140 0.67 19.99 -9.53
CA SER A 140 0.63 21.30 -8.87
C SER A 140 -0.84 21.66 -8.69
N LYS A 141 -1.22 21.80 -7.42
CA LYS A 141 -2.52 22.25 -6.96
C LYS A 141 -2.84 23.65 -7.49
#